data_AF-A0ABD1UZ64-F1
#
_entry.id   AF-A0ABD1UZ64-F1
#
_cell.length_a   1.000
_cell.length_b   1.000
_cell.length_c   1.000
_cell.angle_alpha   90.00
_cell.angle_beta   90.00
_cell.angle_gamma   90.00
#
_symmetry.space_group_name_H-M   'P 1'
#
loop_
_entity.id
_entity.type
_entity.pdbx_description
1 polymer ?
#
loop_
_entity_poly.entity_id
_entity_poly.type
_entity_poly.pdbx_seq_one_letter_code
_entity_poly.pdbx_strand_id
1 'polypeptide(L)'
;MGPVLTANITVYPIWYGIWKKSQKRIIRDFISSFSALDSKPPSVAGWWKTVRIYTDQTGANISRNVHIGAEKNDRLYSHENSLTQLSVQSVIKSAVTATT
;
A
#
# COMPACT_ATOMS: atom_id res chain seq x y z
N MET A 1 13.64 -18.55 -8.06
CA MET A 1 12.61 -17.81 -7.30
C MET A 1 12.86 -16.31 -7.49
N GLY A 2 11.82 -15.51 -7.72
CA GLY A 2 11.96 -14.05 -7.89
C GLY A 2 12.00 -13.30 -6.55
N PRO A 3 12.23 -11.98 -6.55
CA PRO A 3 12.11 -11.17 -5.34
C PRO A 3 10.66 -11.19 -4.83
N VAL A 4 10.48 -11.37 -3.52
CA VAL A 4 9.18 -11.23 -2.84
C VAL A 4 9.30 -10.25 -1.67
N LEU A 5 8.16 -9.79 -1.13
CA LEU A 5 8.11 -8.77 -0.07
C LEU A 5 8.42 -9.38 1.31
N THR A 6 9.69 -9.70 1.58
CA THR A 6 10.13 -10.37 2.82
C THR A 6 10.36 -9.41 4.00
N ALA A 7 10.67 -8.14 3.73
CA ALA A 7 10.84 -7.10 4.76
C ALA A 7 9.51 -6.52 5.27
N ASN A 8 9.55 -5.76 6.36
CA ASN A 8 8.39 -5.02 6.87
C ASN A 8 7.79 -4.13 5.77
N ILE A 9 6.52 -4.35 5.45
CA ILE A 9 5.84 -3.64 4.37
C ILE A 9 5.20 -2.38 4.95
N THR A 10 5.65 -1.22 4.48
CA THR A 10 5.01 0.07 4.79
C THR A 10 4.46 0.66 3.49
N VAL A 11 3.15 0.82 3.43
CA VAL A 11 2.45 1.43 2.29
C VAL A 11 2.36 2.92 2.53
N TYR A 12 2.79 3.74 1.57
CA TYR A 12 2.69 5.20 1.60
C TYR A 12 1.68 5.67 0.55
N PRO A 13 0.39 5.83 0.88
CA PRO A 13 -0.64 6.24 -0.07
C PRO A 13 -0.44 7.68 -0.56
N ILE A 14 -0.56 7.87 -1.87
CA ILE A 14 -0.73 9.18 -2.50
C ILE A 14 -2.16 9.28 -3.02
N TRP A 15 -2.98 10.11 -2.38
CA TRP A 15 -4.38 10.34 -2.79
C TRP A 15 -4.42 11.31 -3.96
N TYR A 16 -4.36 10.76 -5.17
CA TYR A 16 -4.46 11.54 -6.40
C TYR A 16 -5.92 11.86 -6.73
N GLY A 17 -6.27 13.13 -6.76
CA GLY A 17 -7.62 13.67 -6.95
C GLY A 17 -8.40 13.91 -5.65
N ILE A 18 -9.71 14.12 -5.80
CA ILE A 18 -10.60 14.46 -4.69
C ILE A 18 -11.11 13.20 -4.01
N TRP A 19 -10.44 12.80 -2.92
CA TRP A 19 -10.84 11.65 -2.10
C TRP A 19 -11.54 12.08 -0.81
N LYS A 20 -12.78 11.60 -0.61
CA LYS A 20 -13.54 11.81 0.64
C LYS A 20 -12.89 11.04 1.80
N LYS A 21 -13.05 11.55 3.03
CA LYS A 21 -12.53 10.89 4.24
C LYS A 21 -13.01 9.44 4.38
N SER A 22 -14.28 9.17 4.05
CA SER A 22 -14.86 7.82 4.07
C SER A 22 -14.20 6.87 3.07
N GLN A 23 -13.91 7.34 1.85
CA GLN A 23 -13.24 6.55 0.82
C GLN A 23 -11.81 6.20 1.24
N LYS A 24 -11.06 7.17 1.78
CA LYS A 24 -9.72 6.91 2.32
C LYS A 24 -9.76 5.91 3.47
N ARG A 25 -10.74 6.05 4.37
CA ARG A 25 -10.93 5.13 5.49
C ARG A 25 -11.10 3.69 5.02
N ILE A 26 -11.91 3.44 3.99
CA ILE A 26 -12.09 2.09 3.43
C ILE A 26 -10.74 1.49 3.00
N ILE A 27 -9.92 2.26 2.29
CA ILE A 27 -8.60 1.78 1.84
C ILE A 27 -7.63 1.59 3.02
N ARG A 28 -7.66 2.47 4.04
CA ARG A 28 -6.85 2.29 5.25
C ARG A 28 -7.25 1.04 6.03
N ASP A 29 -8.54 0.83 6.21
CA ASP A 29 -9.08 -0.32 6.93
C ASP A 29 -8.72 -1.61 6.17
N PHE A 30 -8.78 -1.60 4.83
CA PHE A 30 -8.30 -2.70 3.99
C PHE A 30 -6.81 -3.00 4.19
N ILE A 31 -5.92 -2.01 4.12
CA ILE A 31 -4.48 -2.22 4.32
C ILE A 31 -4.20 -2.76 5.74
N SER A 32 -4.90 -2.22 6.74
CA SER A 32 -4.76 -2.66 8.14
C SER A 32 -5.25 -4.09 8.36
N SER A 33 -6.20 -4.56 7.54
CA SER A 33 -6.78 -5.91 7.63
C SER A 33 -5.80 -7.03 7.26
N PHE A 34 -4.66 -6.73 6.62
CA PHE A 34 -3.59 -7.71 6.37
C PHE A 34 -2.91 -8.18 7.66
N SER A 35 -2.75 -7.27 8.62
CA SER A 35 -2.00 -7.50 9.87
C SER A 35 -2.90 -7.84 11.07
N ALA A 36 -4.21 -7.98 10.85
CA ALA A 36 -5.16 -8.22 11.92
C ALA A 36 -4.95 -9.57 12.62
N LEU A 37 -4.95 -9.56 13.96
CA LEU A 37 -4.57 -10.72 14.77
C LEU A 37 -5.71 -11.73 15.01
N ASP A 38 -6.98 -11.31 14.95
CA ASP A 38 -8.15 -12.14 15.29
C ASP A 38 -9.34 -11.93 14.33
N SER A 39 -9.08 -11.95 13.02
CA SER A 39 -10.14 -11.78 12.02
C SER A 39 -10.94 -13.06 11.78
N LYS A 40 -12.27 -13.00 11.95
CA LYS A 40 -13.18 -14.09 11.61
C LYS A 40 -13.03 -14.49 10.13
N PRO A 41 -12.87 -15.78 9.80
CA PRO A 41 -12.85 -16.21 8.41
C PRO A 41 -14.21 -16.02 7.72
N PRO A 42 -14.22 -15.67 6.41
CA PRO A 42 -13.05 -15.35 5.59
C PRO A 42 -12.51 -13.93 5.90
N SER A 43 -11.18 -13.77 5.86
CA SER A 43 -10.53 -12.49 6.13
C SER A 43 -9.31 -12.25 5.25
N VAL A 44 -8.96 -10.99 5.05
CA VAL A 44 -7.74 -10.59 4.32
C VAL A 44 -6.49 -11.11 5.01
N ALA A 45 -6.41 -11.04 6.34
CA ALA A 45 -5.32 -11.66 7.11
C ALA A 45 -5.24 -13.18 6.87
N GLY A 46 -6.37 -13.87 6.78
CA GLY A 46 -6.43 -15.30 6.48
C GLY A 46 -5.92 -15.64 5.08
N TRP A 47 -6.37 -14.89 4.06
CA TRP A 47 -5.84 -15.01 2.70
C TRP A 47 -4.35 -14.67 2.63
N TRP A 48 -3.91 -13.60 3.30
CA TRP A 48 -2.51 -13.19 3.34
C TRP A 48 -1.61 -14.25 3.99
N LYS A 49 -2.11 -14.96 5.02
CA LYS A 49 -1.40 -16.10 5.61
C LYS A 49 -1.09 -17.19 4.58
N THR A 50 -1.96 -17.42 3.61
CA THR A 50 -1.70 -18.34 2.50
C THR A 50 -0.65 -17.78 1.54
N VAL A 51 -0.72 -16.49 1.20
CA VAL A 51 0.30 -15.86 0.34
C VAL A 51 1.69 -15.93 0.97
N ARG A 52 1.78 -15.90 2.30
CA ARG A 52 3.06 -15.99 3.03
C ARG A 52 3.81 -17.31 2.89
N ILE A 53 3.25 -18.33 2.25
CA ILE A 53 3.99 -19.57 1.95
C ILE A 53 5.01 -19.39 0.83
N TYR A 54 4.92 -18.30 0.05
CA TYR A 54 5.91 -17.99 -0.97
C TYR A 54 7.20 -17.44 -0.35
N THR A 55 8.32 -17.88 -0.90
CA THR A 55 9.67 -17.56 -0.44
C THR A 55 10.50 -16.87 -1.51
N ASP A 56 11.45 -16.04 -1.07
CA ASP A 56 12.50 -15.52 -1.94
C ASP A 56 13.61 -16.57 -2.20
N GLN A 57 14.69 -16.13 -2.84
CA GLN A 57 15.87 -16.95 -3.13
C GLN A 57 16.64 -17.40 -1.88
N THR A 58 16.40 -16.76 -0.73
CA THR A 58 17.02 -17.08 0.56
C THR A 58 16.15 -17.98 1.44
N GLY A 59 14.94 -18.32 0.98
CA GLY A 59 13.95 -19.07 1.77
C GLY A 59 13.17 -18.20 2.75
N ALA A 60 13.31 -16.87 2.71
CA ALA A 60 12.55 -15.97 3.55
C ALA A 60 11.11 -15.82 3.03
N ASN A 61 10.15 -15.99 3.93
CA ASN A 61 8.73 -15.87 3.63
C ASN A 61 8.32 -14.40 3.45
N ILE A 62 7.22 -14.17 2.73
CA ILE A 62 6.59 -12.85 2.67
C ILE A 62 6.22 -12.36 4.09
N SER A 63 6.43 -11.07 4.34
CA SER A 63 6.17 -10.44 5.63
C SER A 63 4.70 -10.52 6.01
N ARG A 64 4.47 -10.79 7.31
CA ARG A 64 3.13 -10.75 7.90
C ARG A 64 2.58 -9.34 7.99
N ASN A 65 3.46 -8.39 8.28
CA ASN A 65 3.06 -7.09 8.77
C ASN A 65 3.07 -6.08 7.64
N VAL A 66 1.88 -5.58 7.34
CA VAL A 66 1.62 -4.45 6.45
C VAL A 66 1.08 -3.30 7.29
N HIS A 67 1.72 -2.14 7.19
CA HIS A 67 1.30 -0.93 7.88
C HIS A 67 1.18 0.24 6.91
N ILE A 68 0.43 1.25 7.33
CA ILE A 68 0.28 2.50 6.59
C ILE A 68 1.29 3.49 7.15
N GLY A 69 2.11 4.04 6.26
CA GLY A 69 3.03 5.14 6.56
C GLY A 69 2.37 6.51 6.36
N ALA A 70 3.21 7.53 6.16
CA ALA A 70 2.73 8.87 5.86
C ALA A 70 1.90 8.89 4.56
N GLU A 71 0.86 9.72 4.56
CA GLU A 71 -0.05 9.86 3.43
C GLU A 71 0.10 11.25 2.80
N LYS A 72 0.10 11.32 1.46
CA LYS A 72 0.14 12.59 0.73
C LYS A 72 -1.14 12.77 -0.08
N ASN A 73 -1.51 14.03 -0.32
CA ASN A 73 -2.72 14.38 -1.04
C ASN A 73 -2.36 15.26 -2.22
N ASP A 74 -2.78 14.85 -3.42
CA ASP A 74 -2.70 15.65 -4.62
C ASP A 74 -4.12 15.92 -5.12
N ARG A 75 -4.78 16.91 -4.51
CA ARG A 75 -6.19 17.21 -4.78
C ARG A 75 -6.41 17.92 -6.11
N LEU A 76 -5.36 18.50 -6.68
CA LEU A 76 -5.43 19.39 -7.83
C LEU A 76 -5.25 18.66 -9.15
N TYR A 77 -5.04 17.33 -9.12
CA TYR A 77 -4.72 16.55 -10.31
C TYR A 77 -3.49 17.13 -10.99
N SER A 78 -2.32 17.09 -10.33
CA SER A 78 -1.09 17.72 -10.84
C SER A 78 -0.68 17.30 -12.26
N HIS A 79 -1.22 16.19 -12.77
CA HIS A 79 -1.08 15.68 -14.14
C HIS A 79 -2.45 15.33 -14.76
N GLU A 80 -3.46 16.16 -14.54
CA GLU A 80 -4.82 16.00 -15.08
C GLU A 80 -5.51 14.69 -14.65
N ASN A 81 -6.57 14.30 -15.36
CA ASN A 81 -7.41 13.15 -15.01
C ASN A 81 -6.85 11.79 -15.46
N SER A 82 -5.71 11.76 -16.15
CA SER A 82 -5.11 10.53 -16.68
C SER A 82 -3.61 10.50 -16.39
N LEU A 83 -3.13 9.38 -15.85
CA LEU A 83 -1.72 9.21 -15.52
C LEU A 83 -1.04 8.30 -16.55
N THR A 84 0.06 8.78 -17.13
CA THR A 84 1.01 7.98 -17.88
C THR A 84 2.06 7.42 -16.91
N GLN A 85 2.86 6.45 -17.37
CA GLN A 85 3.97 5.92 -16.56
C GLN A 85 4.94 7.04 -16.11
N LEU A 86 5.22 8.01 -16.98
CA LEU A 86 6.09 9.13 -16.66
C LEU A 86 5.45 10.09 -15.64
N SER A 87 4.15 10.37 -15.75
CA SER A 87 3.49 11.23 -14.77
C SER A 87 3.34 10.57 -13.40
N VAL A 88 3.16 9.24 -13.32
CA VAL A 88 3.21 8.51 -12.04
C VAL A 88 4.56 8.71 -11.34
N GLN A 89 5.67 8.61 -12.07
CA GLN A 89 7.00 8.84 -11.48
C GLN A 89 7.15 10.27 -10.97
N SER A 90 6.64 11.26 -11.72
CA SER A 90 6.64 12.66 -11.30
C SER A 90 5.81 12.90 -10.04
N VAL A 91 4.59 12.33 -9.96
CA VAL A 91 3.74 12.39 -8.76
C VAL A 91 4.45 11.79 -7.55
N ILE A 92 5.09 10.63 -7.71
CA ILE A 92 5.86 9.99 -6.64
C ILE A 92 7.01 10.88 -6.18
N LYS A 93 7.79 11.41 -7.12
CA LYS A 93 8.91 12.32 -6.82
C LYS A 93 8.44 13.53 -6.02
N SER A 94 7.36 14.18 -6.45
CA SER A 94 6.78 15.33 -5.75
C SER A 94 6.29 14.96 -4.35
N ALA A 95 5.63 13.81 -4.19
CA ALA A 95 5.15 13.36 -2.88
C ALA A 95 6.28 13.07 -1.88
N VAL A 96 7.39 12.51 -2.35
CA VAL A 96 8.57 12.18 -1.52
C VAL A 96 9.37 13.43 -1.15
N THR A 97 9.45 14.42 -2.05
CA THR A 97 10.22 15.65 -1.83
C THR A 97 9.44 16.75 -1.12
N ALA A 98 8.11 16.68 -1.12
CA ALA A 98 7.26 17.65 -0.42
C ALA A 98 7.49 17.59 1.10
N THR A 99 8.00 18.70 1.66
CA THR A 99 8.06 18.92 3.10
C THR A 99 6.67 18.76 3.71
N THR A 100 6.62 18.14 4.89
CA THR A 100 5.36 17.73 5.55
C THR A 100 4.83 18.85 6.44
#